data_AF-A9GNB9-F1
#
_entry.id   AF-A9GNB9-F1
#
_cell.length_a   1.000
_cell.length_b   1.000
_cell.length_c   1.000
_cell.angle_alpha   90.00
_cell.angle_beta   90.00
_cell.angle_gamma   90.00
#
_symmetry.space_group_name_H-M   'P 1'
#
loop_
_entity.id
_entity.type
_entity.pdbx_description
1 polymer ?
#
loop_
_entity_poly.entity_id
_entity_poly.type
_entity_poly.pdbx_seq_one_letter_code
_entity_poly.pdbx_strand_id
1 'polypeptide(L)'
;MHIQRLVDEKRRAREHRGLDRLARAARSSQAFLRILAERGDNVGSAIARLLHLLDAVGAAELEEALVEVLERDTIHVGAVRQVIDRRRSERHLPPPISIPVTRGQHAALVVTPHSLATYDALKKDPTP
;
A
#
# COMPACT_ATOMS: atom_id res chain seq x y z
N MET A 1 -15.91 -7.11 -30.53
CA MET A 1 -15.22 -8.10 -29.67
C MET A 1 -13.71 -8.27 -29.90
N HIS A 2 -13.08 -7.65 -30.90
CA HIS A 2 -11.63 -7.82 -31.17
C HIS A 2 -10.72 -6.93 -30.31
N ILE A 3 -11.15 -5.70 -30.01
CA ILE A 3 -10.33 -4.72 -29.26
C ILE A 3 -10.10 -5.14 -27.80
N GLN A 4 -11.09 -5.77 -27.16
CA GLN A 4 -10.96 -6.24 -25.78
C GLN A 4 -9.83 -7.28 -25.64
N ARG A 5 -9.74 -8.21 -26.60
CA ARG A 5 -8.69 -9.24 -26.64
C ARG A 5 -7.28 -8.62 -26.74
N LEU A 6 -7.12 -7.60 -27.57
CA LEU A 6 -5.84 -6.88 -27.72
C LEU A 6 -5.48 -6.09 -26.46
N VAL A 7 -6.48 -5.51 -25.77
CA VAL A 7 -6.27 -4.82 -24.49
C VAL A 7 -5.81 -5.81 -23.42
N ASP A 8 -6.41 -7.00 -23.36
CA ASP A 8 -6.07 -8.04 -22.40
C ASP A 8 -4.67 -8.64 -22.66
N GLU A 9 -4.32 -8.89 -23.92
CA GLU A 9 -2.96 -9.31 -24.31
C GLU A 9 -1.92 -8.25 -23.93
N LYS A 10 -2.20 -6.98 -24.19
CA LYS A 10 -1.31 -5.87 -23.83
C LYS A 10 -1.20 -5.68 -22.32
N ARG A 11 -2.27 -5.98 -21.56
CA ARG A 11 -2.28 -5.97 -20.09
C ARG A 11 -1.41 -7.11 -19.55
N ARG A 12 -1.61 -8.34 -20.03
CA ARG A 12 -0.78 -9.50 -19.65
C ARG A 12 0.71 -9.25 -19.93
N ALA A 13 1.04 -8.71 -21.10
CA ALA A 13 2.43 -8.37 -21.43
C ALA A 13 3.04 -7.31 -20.50
N ARG A 14 2.23 -6.40 -19.92
CA ARG A 14 2.70 -5.45 -18.90
C ARG A 14 2.85 -6.10 -17.54
N GLU A 15 1.94 -6.97 -17.16
CA GLU A 15 2.00 -7.73 -15.90
C GLU A 15 3.25 -8.62 -15.87
N HIS A 16 3.54 -9.36 -16.95
CA HIS A 16 4.77 -10.14 -17.08
C HIS A 16 6.03 -9.28 -16.94
N ARG A 17 6.08 -8.12 -17.62
CA ARG A 17 7.21 -7.19 -17.47
C ARG A 17 7.33 -6.61 -16.06
N GLY A 18 6.21 -6.36 -15.40
CA GLY A 18 6.19 -5.89 -14.02
C GLY A 18 6.71 -6.93 -13.04
N LEU A 19 6.32 -8.19 -13.22
CA LEU A 19 6.81 -9.33 -12.44
C LEU A 19 8.33 -9.51 -12.64
N ASP A 20 8.82 -9.48 -13.88
CA ASP A 20 10.25 -9.60 -14.18
C ASP A 20 11.07 -8.46 -13.52
N ARG A 21 10.54 -7.24 -13.54
CA ARG A 21 11.17 -6.09 -12.90
C ARG A 21 11.24 -6.27 -11.39
N LEU A 22 10.14 -6.68 -10.75
CA LEU A 22 10.12 -6.95 -9.30
C LEU A 22 11.10 -8.07 -8.94
N ALA A 23 11.08 -9.19 -9.66
CA ALA A 23 11.96 -10.32 -9.42
C ALA A 23 13.46 -9.96 -9.49
N ARG A 24 13.84 -9.04 -10.38
CA ARG A 24 15.22 -8.56 -10.49
C ARG A 24 15.61 -7.60 -9.37
N ALA A 25 14.66 -6.79 -8.88
CA ALA A 25 14.92 -5.79 -7.85
C ALA A 25 14.84 -6.38 -6.43
N ALA A 26 13.88 -7.25 -6.17
CA ALA A 26 13.58 -7.84 -4.88
C ALA A 26 13.19 -9.31 -5.07
N ARG A 27 14.12 -10.24 -4.79
CA ARG A 27 13.94 -11.68 -5.04
C ARG A 27 12.77 -12.25 -4.23
N SER A 28 12.56 -11.75 -3.02
CA SER A 28 11.46 -12.15 -2.14
C SER A 28 10.08 -11.86 -2.73
N SER A 29 9.98 -10.97 -3.73
CA SER A 29 8.72 -10.66 -4.39
C SER A 29 8.11 -11.88 -5.08
N GLN A 30 8.93 -12.82 -5.56
CA GLN A 30 8.44 -14.03 -6.23
C GLN A 30 7.69 -14.96 -5.26
N ALA A 31 8.26 -15.16 -4.07
CA ALA A 31 7.63 -15.97 -3.03
C ALA A 31 6.34 -15.31 -2.53
N PHE A 32 6.40 -14.00 -2.27
CA PHE A 32 5.24 -13.21 -1.84
C PHE A 32 4.10 -13.29 -2.86
N LEU A 33 4.36 -13.03 -4.14
CA LEU A 33 3.33 -13.05 -5.19
C LEU A 33 2.76 -14.45 -5.44
N ARG A 34 3.55 -15.50 -5.22
CA ARG A 34 3.08 -16.89 -5.33
C ARG A 34 2.05 -17.20 -4.25
N ILE A 35 2.38 -16.93 -2.99
CA ILE A 35 1.46 -17.14 -1.86
C ILE A 35 0.20 -16.28 -2.04
N LEU A 36 0.35 -15.04 -2.50
CA LEU A 36 -0.77 -14.16 -2.77
C LEU A 36 -1.70 -14.71 -3.88
N ALA A 37 -1.12 -15.28 -4.94
CA ALA A 37 -1.88 -15.93 -6.00
C ALA A 37 -2.62 -17.18 -5.51
N GLU A 38 -1.97 -17.99 -4.66
CA GLU A 38 -2.56 -19.18 -4.03
C GLU A 38 -3.77 -18.83 -3.15
N ARG A 39 -3.74 -17.66 -2.50
CA ARG A 39 -4.86 -17.13 -1.69
C ARG A 39 -6.00 -16.54 -2.53
N GLY A 40 -5.86 -16.47 -3.85
CA GLY A 40 -6.87 -15.92 -4.77
C GLY A 40 -6.93 -14.39 -4.80
N ASP A 41 -5.92 -13.72 -4.25
CA ASP A 41 -5.83 -12.26 -4.23
C ASP A 41 -5.48 -11.69 -5.61
N ASN A 42 -5.78 -10.41 -5.84
CA ASN A 42 -5.52 -9.74 -7.11
C ASN A 42 -4.02 -9.47 -7.32
N VAL A 43 -3.33 -10.43 -7.94
CA VAL A 43 -1.89 -10.40 -8.25
C VAL A 43 -1.51 -9.19 -9.11
N GLY A 44 -2.31 -8.84 -10.12
CA GLY A 44 -2.01 -7.70 -11.00
C GLY A 44 -2.02 -6.36 -10.24
N SER A 45 -3.00 -6.17 -9.36
CA SER A 45 -3.05 -5.00 -8.47
C SER A 45 -1.90 -5.00 -7.46
N ALA A 46 -1.48 -6.17 -6.97
CA ALA A 46 -0.37 -6.30 -6.06
C ALA A 46 0.97 -5.95 -6.74
N ILE A 47 1.21 -6.45 -7.95
CA ILE A 47 2.38 -6.11 -8.77
C ILE A 47 2.46 -4.59 -8.97
N ALA A 48 1.36 -3.95 -9.38
CA ALA A 48 1.33 -2.50 -9.58
C ALA A 48 1.69 -1.72 -8.30
N ARG A 49 1.12 -2.11 -7.16
CA ARG A 49 1.42 -1.46 -5.87
C ARG A 49 2.86 -1.71 -5.41
N LEU A 50 3.40 -2.91 -5.57
CA LEU A 50 4.79 -3.22 -5.23
C LEU A 50 5.78 -2.47 -6.13
N LEU A 51 5.45 -2.26 -7.41
CA LEU A 51 6.25 -1.42 -8.30
C LEU A 51 6.25 0.05 -7.85
N HIS A 52 5.10 0.57 -7.42
CA HIS A 52 5.06 1.93 -6.84
C HIS A 52 5.89 2.04 -5.56
N LEU A 53 5.88 1.02 -4.69
CA LEU A 53 6.76 0.98 -3.52
C LEU A 53 8.24 0.93 -3.94
N LEU A 54 8.58 0.09 -4.93
CA LEU A 54 9.93 -0.01 -5.49
C LEU A 54 10.43 1.36 -5.97
N ASP A 55 9.59 2.10 -6.70
CA ASP A 55 9.93 3.42 -7.23
C ASP A 55 10.10 4.47 -6.10
N ALA A 56 9.41 4.31 -4.97
CA ALA A 56 9.43 5.26 -3.86
C ALA A 56 10.55 5.03 -2.84
N VAL A 57 10.93 3.77 -2.56
CA VAL A 57 11.90 3.44 -1.51
C VAL A 57 13.15 2.71 -2.01
N GLY A 58 13.13 2.23 -3.25
CA GLY A 58 14.23 1.48 -3.86
C GLY A 58 14.19 -0.02 -3.56
N ALA A 59 15.11 -0.74 -4.21
CA ALA A 59 15.15 -2.20 -4.22
C ALA A 59 15.50 -2.82 -2.86
N ALA A 60 16.49 -2.27 -2.16
CA ALA A 60 16.98 -2.80 -0.89
C ALA A 60 15.89 -2.76 0.20
N GLU A 61 15.26 -1.60 0.40
CA GLU A 61 14.17 -1.45 1.37
C GLU A 61 12.97 -2.34 1.06
N LEU A 62 12.63 -2.49 -0.23
CA LEU A 62 11.54 -3.37 -0.64
C LEU A 62 11.85 -4.84 -0.36
N GLU A 63 13.08 -5.29 -0.64
CA GLU A 63 13.49 -6.67 -0.37
C GLU A 63 13.45 -6.97 1.13
N GLU A 64 14.02 -6.12 1.96
CA GLU A 64 14.03 -6.32 3.41
C GLU A 64 12.62 -6.34 4.00
N ALA A 65 11.73 -5.48 3.49
CA ALA A 65 10.33 -5.48 3.91
C ALA A 65 9.57 -6.74 3.47
N LEU A 66 9.85 -7.25 2.25
CA LEU A 66 9.24 -8.49 1.76
C LEU A 66 9.71 -9.71 2.56
N VAL A 67 11.00 -9.79 2.89
CA VAL A 67 11.55 -10.84 3.75
C VAL A 67 10.83 -10.84 5.09
N GLU A 68 10.73 -9.69 5.75
CA GLU A 68 10.10 -9.60 7.06
C GLU A 68 8.61 -9.98 7.02
N VAL A 69 7.89 -9.57 5.97
CA VAL A 69 6.48 -9.93 5.79
C VAL A 69 6.31 -11.44 5.57
N LEU A 70 7.21 -12.07 4.81
CA LEU A 70 7.22 -13.52 4.61
C LEU A 70 7.50 -14.26 5.93
N GLU A 71 8.45 -13.78 6.74
CA GLU A 71 8.76 -14.36 8.05
C GLU A 71 7.60 -14.26 9.05
N ARG A 72 6.81 -13.20 8.97
CA ARG A 72 5.63 -12.97 9.83
C ARG A 72 4.33 -13.60 9.29
N ASP A 73 4.37 -14.21 8.10
CA ASP A 73 3.21 -14.74 7.36
C ASP A 73 2.06 -13.71 7.13
N THR A 74 2.36 -12.41 7.13
CA THR A 74 1.39 -11.33 6.91
C THR A 74 1.28 -10.97 5.42
N ILE A 75 0.97 -11.94 4.58
CA ILE A 75 1.08 -11.82 3.11
C ILE A 75 -0.04 -10.95 2.50
N HIS A 76 0.12 -9.63 2.60
CA HIS A 76 -0.65 -8.63 1.88
C HIS A 76 0.17 -7.36 1.66
N VAL A 77 -0.10 -6.62 0.57
CA VAL A 77 0.72 -5.45 0.19
C VAL A 77 0.72 -4.35 1.26
N GLY A 78 -0.37 -4.26 2.04
CA GLY A 78 -0.45 -3.35 3.19
C GLY A 78 0.59 -3.63 4.28
N ALA A 79 0.94 -4.89 4.54
CA ALA A 79 1.96 -5.26 5.52
C ALA A 79 3.35 -4.82 5.06
N VAL A 80 3.65 -5.02 3.77
CA VAL A 80 4.92 -4.56 3.17
C VAL A 80 5.08 -3.04 3.35
N ARG A 81 4.01 -2.29 3.08
CA ARG A 81 4.01 -0.84 3.31
C ARG A 81 4.22 -0.47 4.78
N GLN A 82 3.53 -1.15 5.70
CA GLN A 82 3.67 -0.91 7.15
C GLN A 82 5.10 -1.18 7.63
N VAL A 83 5.73 -2.25 7.16
CA VAL A 83 7.13 -2.57 7.50
C VAL A 83 8.07 -1.48 6.98
N ILE A 84 7.91 -1.04 5.73
CA ILE A 84 8.69 0.06 5.15
C ILE A 84 8.52 1.35 5.98
N ASP A 85 7.29 1.73 6.28
CA ASP A 85 7.00 2.96 7.03
C ASP A 85 7.58 2.90 8.45
N ARG A 86 7.51 1.74 9.12
CA ARG A 86 8.12 1.50 10.43
C ARG A 86 9.64 1.64 10.37
N ARG A 87 10.32 0.95 9.45
CA ARG A 87 11.79 1.01 9.28
C ARG A 87 12.27 2.42 8.98
N ARG A 88 11.56 3.15 8.13
CA ARG A 88 11.86 4.56 7.83
C ARG A 88 11.72 5.45 9.06
N SER A 89 10.68 5.22 9.86
CA SER A 89 10.44 5.98 11.09
C SER A 89 11.52 5.72 12.14
N GLU A 90 11.95 4.46 12.31
CA GLU A 90 13.07 4.07 13.19
C GLU A 90 14.39 4.74 12.79
N ARG A 91 14.56 5.03 11.49
CA ARG A 91 15.73 5.74 10.94
C ARG A 91 15.56 7.27 10.92
N HIS A 92 14.51 7.80 11.52
CA HIS A 92 14.15 9.23 11.49
C HIS A 92 14.09 9.83 10.07
N LEU A 93 13.81 9.00 9.06
CA LEU A 93 13.60 9.48 7.70
C LEU A 93 12.22 10.16 7.63
N PRO A 94 12.10 11.30 6.91
CA PRO A 94 10.81 11.91 6.71
C PRO A 94 9.85 10.91 6.01
N PRO A 95 8.56 10.95 6.35
CA PRO A 95 7.57 10.06 5.77
C PRO A 95 7.61 10.20 4.23
N PRO A 96 7.46 9.08 3.48
CA PRO A 96 7.57 9.09 2.02
C PRO A 96 6.56 10.03 1.33
N ILE A 97 5.50 10.42 2.03
CA ILE A 97 4.53 11.40 1.56
C ILE A 97 4.69 12.66 2.43
N SER A 98 5.50 13.61 1.96
CA SER A 98 5.26 15.00 2.31
C SER A 98 3.93 15.36 1.67
N ILE A 99 2.83 15.26 2.43
CA ILE A 99 1.65 16.04 2.09
C ILE A 99 2.11 17.47 2.34
N PRO A 100 2.33 18.31 1.31
CA PRO A 100 2.51 19.72 1.59
C PRO A 100 1.19 20.14 2.23
N VAL A 101 1.20 20.35 3.54
CA VAL A 101 0.12 21.06 4.20
C VAL A 101 0.25 22.47 3.67
N THR A 102 -0.39 22.74 2.53
CA THR A 102 -0.58 24.10 2.06
C THR A 102 -1.24 24.81 3.23
N ARG A 103 -0.54 25.77 3.84
CA ARG A 103 -1.15 26.70 4.79
C ARG A 103 -2.15 27.52 3.99
N GLY A 104 -3.33 26.95 3.78
CA GLY A 104 -4.45 27.65 3.14
C GLY A 104 -4.94 28.78 4.05
N GLN A 105 -5.86 29.57 3.55
CA GLN A 105 -6.49 30.70 4.24
C GLN A 105 -7.02 30.40 5.66
N HIS A 106 -7.22 29.11 6.01
CA HIS A 106 -7.70 28.65 7.32
C HIS A 106 -6.58 28.18 8.27
N ALA A 107 -5.30 28.32 7.94
CA ALA A 107 -4.20 27.84 8.77
C ALA A 107 -4.12 28.51 10.16
N ALA A 108 -4.70 29.69 10.33
CA ALA A 108 -4.81 30.41 11.60
C ALA A 108 -6.20 30.29 12.27
N LEU A 109 -7.12 29.51 11.68
CA LEU A 109 -8.47 29.38 12.19
C LEU A 109 -8.47 28.46 13.41
N VAL A 110 -8.63 29.04 14.61
CA VAL A 110 -8.89 28.28 15.83
C VAL A 110 -10.38 27.95 15.88
N VAL A 111 -10.75 26.72 15.54
CA VAL A 111 -12.14 26.24 15.62
C VAL A 111 -12.41 25.73 17.03
N THR A 112 -13.39 26.33 17.71
CA THR A 112 -13.91 25.79 18.97
C THR A 112 -14.72 24.53 18.67
N PRO A 113 -14.31 23.35 19.14
CA PRO A 113 -15.07 22.14 18.92
C PRO A 113 -16.42 22.23 19.64
N HIS A 114 -17.48 21.74 19.00
CA HIS A 114 -18.78 21.66 19.64
C HIS A 114 -18.76 20.60 20.75
N SER A 115 -19.65 20.75 21.74
CA SER A 115 -19.79 19.77 22.82
C SER A 115 -20.10 18.39 22.24
N LEU A 116 -19.33 17.38 22.66
CA LEU A 116 -19.52 16.00 22.21
C LEU A 116 -20.75 15.33 22.85
N ALA A 117 -21.45 16.01 23.77
CA ALA A 117 -22.67 15.50 24.42
C ALA A 117 -23.77 15.13 23.41
N THR A 118 -23.77 15.72 22.21
CA THR A 118 -24.70 15.36 21.12
C THR A 118 -24.48 13.93 20.61
N TYR A 119 -23.25 13.39 20.70
CA TYR A 119 -22.96 12.01 20.35
C TYR A 119 -23.45 11.01 21.40
N ASP A 120 -23.56 11.42 22.67
CA ASP A 120 -24.10 10.55 23.72
C ASP A 120 -25.59 10.24 23.51
N ALA A 121 -26.33 11.15 22.86
CA ALA A 121 -27.71 10.92 22.45
C ALA A 121 -27.82 9.86 21.34
N LEU A 122 -26.82 9.71 20.48
CA LEU A 122 -26.77 8.69 19.43
C LEU A 122 -26.45 7.29 19.97
N LYS A 123 -25.93 7.19 21.20
CA LYS A 123 -25.75 5.89 21.90
C LYS A 123 -27.01 5.42 22.63
N LYS A 124 -28.09 6.21 22.64
CA LYS A 124 -29.35 5.90 23.31
C LYS A 124 -30.44 5.44 22.33
N ASP A 125 -30.08 4.65 21.33
CA ASP A 125 -31.01 3.72 20.68
C ASP A 125 -30.76 2.30 21.20
N PRO A 126 -31.44 1.85 22.27
CA PRO A 126 -31.86 0.47 22.35
C PRO A 126 -33.17 0.33 21.55
N THR A 127 -33.11 -0.30 20.38
CA THR A 127 -34.30 -0.93 19.78
C THR A 127 -34.66 -2.14 20.67
N PRO A 128 -35.93 -2.48 20.91
CA PRO A 128 -37.08 -2.33 20.01
C PRO A 128 -38.20 -1.38 20.45
#